data_AF-A0A3D3NDK7-F1
#
_entry.id   AF-A0A3D3NDK7-F1
#
_cell.length_a   1.000
_cell.length_b   1.000
_cell.length_c   1.000
_cell.angle_alpha   90.00
_cell.angle_beta   90.00
_cell.angle_gamma   90.00
#
_symmetry.space_group_name_H-M   'P 1'
#
loop_
_entity.id
_entity.type
_entity.pdbx_description
1 polymer ?
#
loop_
_entity_poly.entity_id
_entity_poly.type
_entity_poly.pdbx_seq_one_letter_code
_entity_poly.pdbx_strand_id
1 'polypeptide(L)'
;MSGLHLQQHDAQSGENCEHAHDHDGHGHGHGEHTHRHAPDAGPRLLWALLLTLGFAGVEAAAGFWSGSLALLGDAGHMVTDSASLGLAAFAA
;
A
#
# COMPACT_ATOMS: atom_id res chain seq x y z
N MET A 1 5.13 2.22 56.79
CA MET A 1 4.05 2.89 56.04
C MET A 1 4.52 2.94 54.59
N SER A 2 4.17 1.93 53.81
CA SER A 2 3.04 2.02 52.86
C SER A 2 3.38 3.01 51.74
N GLY A 3 3.57 2.64 50.48
CA GLY A 3 3.19 1.41 49.82
C GLY A 3 4.07 1.09 48.61
N LEU A 4 4.19 -0.21 48.38
CA LEU A 4 4.20 -0.81 47.06
C LEU A 4 2.96 -0.31 46.28
N HIS A 5 3.02 -0.35 44.94
CA HIS A 5 1.89 -0.40 43.99
C HIS A 5 1.44 0.92 43.33
N LEU A 6 1.87 1.13 42.07
CA LEU A 6 1.04 1.32 40.86
C LEU A 6 1.99 1.64 39.68
N GLN A 7 2.19 0.79 38.67
CA GLN A 7 1.25 0.41 37.61
C GLN A 7 0.95 1.61 36.67
N GLN A 8 1.33 1.43 35.39
CA GLN A 8 0.90 2.14 34.18
C GLN A 8 1.65 3.41 33.75
N HIS A 9 2.31 3.29 32.60
CA HIS A 9 2.08 4.18 31.47
C HIS A 9 2.32 3.39 30.16
N ASP A 10 1.24 2.75 29.69
CA ASP A 10 1.05 2.39 28.29
C ASP A 10 0.77 3.68 27.51
N ALA A 11 1.59 4.02 26.52
CA ALA A 11 1.21 4.90 25.41
C ALA A 11 2.29 4.87 24.31
N GLN A 12 2.06 4.01 23.31
CA GLN A 12 2.05 4.41 21.90
C GLN A 12 3.13 5.43 21.46
N SER A 13 4.24 4.93 20.95
CA SER A 13 5.03 5.70 19.98
C SER A 13 5.09 4.87 18.70
N GLY A 14 4.22 5.23 17.76
CA GLY A 14 4.30 4.76 16.38
C GLY A 14 5.64 5.20 15.82
N GLU A 15 6.36 4.23 15.29
CA GLU A 15 7.68 4.42 14.69
C GLU A 15 7.48 5.14 13.36
N ASN A 16 7.38 6.46 13.46
CA ASN A 16 7.51 7.40 12.36
C ASN A 16 8.93 7.32 11.80
N CYS A 17 9.13 6.54 10.74
CA CYS A 17 10.37 6.56 9.97
C CYS A 17 10.36 7.75 9.01
N GLU A 18 10.55 8.96 9.53
CA GLU A 18 11.00 10.10 8.72
C GLU A 18 12.48 9.90 8.37
N HIS A 19 12.77 9.65 7.09
CA HIS A 19 14.12 9.73 6.53
C HIS A 19 14.21 10.99 5.66
N ALA A 20 14.72 12.07 6.26
CA ALA A 20 15.11 13.28 5.55
C ALA A 20 16.51 13.07 4.96
N HIS A 21 16.58 13.03 3.63
CA HIS A 21 17.84 13.13 2.89
C HIS A 21 17.86 14.46 2.13
N ASP A 22 18.63 15.41 2.66
CA ASP A 22 19.11 16.58 1.91
C ASP A 22 20.16 16.12 0.90
N HIS A 23 19.87 16.32 -0.38
CA HIS A 23 20.84 16.18 -1.45
C HIS A 23 20.95 17.48 -2.25
N ASP A 24 22.00 18.22 -1.92
CA ASP A 24 22.58 19.33 -2.69
C ASP A 24 23.46 18.72 -3.80
N GLY A 25 23.22 19.07 -5.09
CA GLY A 25 24.05 18.58 -6.20
C GLY A 25 23.51 18.89 -7.61
N HIS A 26 24.22 19.77 -8.33
CA HIS A 26 23.93 20.34 -9.65
C HIS A 26 24.03 19.40 -10.87
N GLY A 27 23.39 19.80 -11.99
CA GLY A 27 23.83 19.44 -13.35
C GLY A 27 22.75 19.48 -14.45
N HIS A 28 22.68 20.56 -15.24
CA HIS A 28 21.80 20.69 -16.41
C HIS A 28 22.32 19.89 -17.63
N GLY A 29 21.47 19.00 -18.17
CA GLY A 29 21.63 18.41 -19.49
C GLY A 29 20.27 18.25 -20.17
N HIS A 30 19.92 19.15 -21.09
CA HIS A 30 18.70 19.06 -21.89
C HIS A 30 18.89 18.03 -23.01
N GLY A 31 18.73 16.75 -22.69
CA GLY A 31 18.49 15.71 -23.67
C GLY A 31 17.03 15.77 -24.11
N GLU A 32 16.78 15.90 -25.41
CA GLU A 32 15.43 15.80 -25.98
C GLU A 32 14.90 14.37 -25.78
N HIS A 33 14.18 14.17 -24.68
CA HIS A 33 13.53 12.90 -24.38
C HIS A 33 12.30 12.77 -25.27
N THR A 34 12.43 12.01 -26.36
CA THR A 34 11.28 11.53 -27.13
C THR A 34 10.41 10.69 -26.20
N HIS A 35 9.31 11.24 -25.72
CA HIS A 35 8.30 10.50 -24.97
C HIS A 35 7.69 9.44 -25.89
N ARG A 36 8.24 8.22 -25.86
CA ARG A 36 7.57 7.05 -26.40
C ARG A 36 6.30 6.88 -25.57
N HIS A 37 5.15 7.20 -26.15
CA HIS A 37 3.85 6.86 -25.57
C HIS A 37 3.88 5.37 -25.25
N ALA A 38 3.80 5.03 -23.95
CA ALA A 38 3.73 3.65 -23.52
C ALA A 38 2.55 2.99 -24.24
N PRO A 39 2.70 1.74 -24.74
CA PRO A 39 1.60 1.04 -25.39
C PRO A 39 0.40 0.98 -24.45
N ASP A 40 -0.80 1.17 -24.99
CA ASP A 40 -2.08 1.30 -24.29
C ASP A 40 -2.11 0.48 -22.99
N ALA A 41 -2.12 1.19 -21.85
CA ALA A 41 -2.06 0.56 -20.53
C ALA A 41 -3.38 -0.14 -20.16
N GLY A 42 -4.49 0.18 -20.84
CA GLY A 42 -5.84 -0.30 -20.53
C GLY A 42 -5.95 -1.81 -20.33
N PRO A 43 -5.51 -2.66 -21.29
CA PRO A 43 -5.61 -4.11 -21.15
C PRO A 43 -4.77 -4.66 -19.99
N ARG A 44 -3.61 -4.06 -19.70
CA ARG A 44 -2.72 -4.49 -18.61
C ARG A 44 -3.24 -4.08 -17.24
N LEU A 45 -3.89 -2.92 -17.15
CA LEU A 45 -4.58 -2.45 -15.94
C LEU A 45 -5.73 -3.39 -15.55
N LEU A 46 -6.52 -3.85 -16.53
CA LEU A 46 -7.58 -4.83 -16.28
C LEU A 46 -7.03 -6.18 -15.79
N TRP A 47 -5.94 -6.67 -16.37
CA TRP A 47 -5.28 -7.90 -15.88
C TRP A 47 -4.75 -7.73 -14.46
N ALA A 48 -4.09 -6.61 -14.15
CA ALA A 48 -3.60 -6.31 -12.81
C ALA A 48 -4.76 -6.24 -11.81
N LEU A 49 -5.86 -5.56 -12.14
CA LEU A 49 -7.07 -5.48 -11.33
C LEU A 49 -7.64 -6.87 -11.00
N LEU A 50 -7.80 -7.74 -12.00
CA LEU A 50 -8.36 -9.08 -11.81
C LEU A 50 -7.47 -9.95 -10.93
N LEU A 51 -6.14 -9.88 -11.12
CA LEU A 51 -5.19 -10.64 -10.32
C LEU A 51 -5.20 -10.19 -8.86
N THR A 52 -5.07 -8.88 -8.60
CA THR A 52 -5.02 -8.35 -7.23
C THR A 52 -6.34 -8.56 -6.50
N LEU A 53 -7.48 -8.30 -7.17
CA LEU A 53 -8.80 -8.51 -6.56
C LEU A 53 -9.07 -10.00 -6.29
N GLY A 54 -8.63 -10.89 -7.18
CA GLY A 54 -8.71 -12.34 -6.99
C GLY A 54 -7.90 -12.81 -5.78
N PHE A 55 -6.66 -12.32 -5.64
CA PHE A 55 -5.80 -12.65 -4.50
C PHE A 55 -6.38 -12.13 -3.17
N ALA A 56 -6.85 -10.88 -3.15
CA ALA A 56 -7.51 -10.30 -1.99
C ALA A 56 -8.76 -11.10 -1.56
N GLY A 57 -9.52 -11.66 -2.51
CA GLY A 57 -10.64 -12.55 -2.22
C GLY A 57 -10.21 -13.88 -1.57
N VAL A 58 -9.10 -14.45 -2.02
CA VAL A 58 -8.52 -15.66 -1.43
C VAL A 58 -8.03 -15.38 -0.01
N GLU A 59 -7.35 -14.26 0.23
CA GLU A 59 -6.88 -13.87 1.56
C GLU A 59 -8.01 -13.54 2.51
N ALA A 60 -9.07 -12.89 2.03
CA ALA A 60 -10.27 -12.65 2.82
C ALA A 60 -10.95 -13.98 3.23
N ALA A 61 -11.06 -14.93 2.30
CA ALA A 61 -11.60 -16.26 2.59
C ALA A 61 -10.70 -17.05 3.57
N ALA A 62 -9.38 -17.03 3.37
CA ALA A 62 -8.41 -17.67 4.25
C ALA A 62 -8.39 -17.04 5.64
N GLY A 63 -8.48 -15.71 5.72
CA GLY A 63 -8.58 -14.96 6.97
C GLY A 63 -9.85 -15.30 7.74
N PHE A 64 -10.99 -15.44 7.03
CA PHE A 64 -12.25 -15.86 7.64
C PHE A 64 -12.17 -17.30 8.16
N TRP A 65 -11.55 -18.22 7.40
CA TRP A 65 -11.42 -19.62 7.81
C TRP A 65 -10.43 -19.80 8.96
N SER A 66 -9.35 -19.03 8.97
CA SER A 66 -8.31 -19.05 10.00
C SER A 66 -8.68 -18.23 11.25
N GLY A 67 -9.71 -17.38 11.19
CA GLY A 67 -10.06 -16.45 12.27
C GLY A 67 -9.01 -15.34 12.51
N SER A 68 -8.22 -14.99 11.48
CA SER A 68 -7.10 -14.06 11.61
C SER A 68 -7.45 -12.67 11.08
N LEU A 69 -7.49 -11.68 11.97
CA LEU A 69 -7.65 -10.26 11.61
C LEU A 69 -6.44 -9.70 10.86
N ALA A 70 -5.26 -10.30 11.04
CA ALA A 70 -4.05 -9.89 10.33
C ALA A 70 -4.20 -10.14 8.82
N LEU A 71 -4.66 -11.32 8.41
CA LEU A 71 -4.92 -11.65 7.00
C LEU A 71 -6.07 -10.82 6.42
N LEU A 72 -7.09 -10.51 7.23
CA LEU A 72 -8.21 -9.69 6.78
C LEU A 72 -7.79 -8.23 6.58
N GLY A 73 -6.87 -7.72 7.41
CA GLY A 73 -6.26 -6.40 7.24
C GLY A 73 -5.37 -6.33 5.99
N ASP A 74 -4.62 -7.40 5.73
CA ASP A 74 -3.81 -7.54 4.50
C ASP A 74 -4.73 -7.54 3.26
N ALA A 75 -5.78 -8.35 3.24
CA ALA A 75 -6.76 -8.34 2.16
C ALA A 75 -7.44 -6.96 1.99
N GLY A 76 -7.77 -6.28 3.10
CA GLY A 76 -8.47 -4.99 3.07
C GLY A 76 -7.68 -3.85 2.42
N HIS A 77 -6.37 -3.78 2.68
CA HIS A 77 -5.54 -2.76 2.02
C HIS A 77 -5.38 -3.08 0.52
N MET A 78 -5.22 -4.36 0.16
CA MET A 78 -5.13 -4.80 -1.23
C MET A 78 -6.42 -4.55 -2.03
N VAL A 79 -7.60 -4.65 -1.39
CA VAL A 79 -8.89 -4.26 -1.99
C VAL A 79 -8.94 -2.77 -2.30
N THR A 80 -8.47 -1.92 -1.37
CA THR A 80 -8.49 -0.46 -1.57
C THR A 80 -7.55 -0.05 -2.72
N ASP A 81 -6.37 -0.67 -2.79
CA ASP A 81 -5.43 -0.45 -3.87
C ASP A 81 -5.99 -0.93 -5.23
N SER A 82 -6.66 -2.09 -5.22
CA SER A 82 -7.39 -2.62 -6.40
C SER A 82 -8.55 -1.73 -6.83
N ALA A 83 -9.30 -1.13 -5.90
CA ALA A 83 -10.38 -0.20 -6.23
C ALA A 83 -9.86 1.04 -6.96
N SER A 84 -8.68 1.55 -6.57
CA SER A 84 -8.03 2.66 -7.28
C SER A 84 -7.66 2.27 -8.72
N LEU A 85 -7.10 1.07 -8.93
CA LEU A 85 -6.83 0.52 -10.26
C LEU A 85 -8.12 0.32 -11.08
N GLY A 86 -9.21 -0.10 -10.44
CA GLY A 86 -10.51 -0.27 -11.08
C GLY A 86 -11.11 1.04 -11.58
N LEU A 87 -11.04 2.10 -10.78
CA LEU A 87 -11.46 3.44 -11.20
C LEU A 87 -10.57 3.98 -12.33
N ALA A 88 -9.25 3.78 -12.24
CA ALA A 88 -8.33 4.17 -13.30
C ALA A 88 -8.60 3.41 -14.61
N ALA A 89 -8.89 2.10 -14.53
CA ALA A 89 -9.24 1.28 -15.69
C ALA A 89 -10.62 1.64 -16.27
N PHE A 90 -11.57 2.09 -15.47
CA PHE A 90 -12.87 2.59 -15.94
C PHE A 90 -12.77 3.95 -16.63
N ALA A 91 -11.84 4.79 -16.19
CA ALA A 91 -11.60 6.12 -16.77
C ALA A 91 -10.70 6.11 -18.02
N ALA A 92 -9.94 5.03 -18.22
CA ALA A 92 -9.05 4.81 -19.36
C ALA A 92 -9.81 4.38 -20.62
#